data_AF-A0A7S2NH42-F1
#
_entry.id   AF-A0A7S2NH42-F1
#
_cell.length_a   1.000
_cell.length_b   1.000
_cell.length_c   1.000
_cell.angle_alpha   90.00
_cell.angle_beta   90.00
_cell.angle_gamma   90.00
#
_symmetry.space_group_name_H-M   'P 1'
#
loop_
_entity.id
_entity.type
_entity.pdbx_description
1 polymer ?
#
loop_
_entity_poly.entity_id
_entity_poly.type
_entity_poly.pdbx_seq_one_letter_code
_entity_poly.pdbx_strand_id
1 'polypeptide(L)'
;ARRARGGATATAEASPGIADEILDEEAMLAASTFAIKPADLLTRAKDVLSRGVGVFEGSEPDLAEDFEFCAPFVGPLDKDAYLGALDTFNIQDAFPDVNSRYHFFRVDPFEHDRVWFQTRKVATNTGPFMSKPATGKALVFPPEAYSLRFNEAGQVREFTVGYPMDRRVGNTGGLGGAFGFFYGVGNPIPIPECKPYSPSWQFRFLRFISKVTKKIQGVKIEKR
;
A
#
# COMPACT_ATOMS: atom_id res chain seq x y z
N ALA A 1 -62.57 -35.98 15.86
CA ALA A 1 -61.32 -35.91 15.05
C ALA A 1 -60.59 -34.60 15.36
N ARG A 2 -59.52 -34.68 16.16
CA ARG A 2 -58.76 -33.53 16.69
C ARG A 2 -57.62 -33.23 15.71
N ARG A 3 -57.71 -32.18 14.90
CA ARG A 3 -56.59 -31.74 14.05
C ARG A 3 -55.56 -31.02 14.92
N ALA A 4 -54.39 -31.64 15.09
CA ALA A 4 -53.21 -31.03 15.69
C ALA A 4 -52.73 -29.88 14.79
N ARG A 5 -52.61 -28.67 15.34
CA ARG A 5 -51.78 -27.61 14.75
C ARG A 5 -50.37 -27.83 15.26
N GLY A 6 -49.51 -28.39 14.40
CA GLY A 6 -48.07 -28.36 14.61
C GLY A 6 -47.60 -26.91 14.51
N GLY A 7 -47.23 -26.33 15.64
CA GLY A 7 -46.48 -25.08 15.65
C GLY A 7 -45.05 -25.37 15.23
N ALA A 8 -44.71 -25.01 13.98
CA ALA A 8 -43.33 -24.90 13.58
C ALA A 8 -42.75 -23.65 14.25
N THR A 9 -42.01 -23.83 15.34
CA THR A 9 -41.09 -22.82 15.85
C THR A 9 -39.99 -22.65 14.81
N ALA A 10 -40.11 -21.62 13.98
CA ALA A 10 -39.01 -21.11 13.20
C ALA A 10 -37.95 -20.59 14.18
N THR A 11 -36.86 -21.32 14.34
CA THR A 11 -35.63 -20.81 14.96
C THR A 11 -35.10 -19.72 14.05
N ALA A 12 -35.17 -18.46 14.49
CA ALA A 12 -34.46 -17.38 13.86
C ALA A 12 -32.97 -17.70 13.94
N GLU A 13 -32.34 -17.99 12.80
CA GLU A 13 -30.88 -18.09 12.72
C GLU A 13 -30.31 -16.74 13.15
N ALA A 14 -29.52 -16.74 14.23
CA ALA A 14 -28.81 -15.55 14.66
C ALA A 14 -27.87 -15.13 13.53
N SER A 15 -27.96 -13.86 13.12
CA SER A 15 -27.01 -13.32 12.15
C SER A 15 -25.60 -13.43 12.73
N PRO A 16 -24.60 -13.83 11.91
CA PRO A 16 -23.23 -13.93 12.39
C PRO A 16 -22.78 -12.59 12.97
N GLY A 17 -22.09 -12.65 14.10
CA GLY A 17 -21.55 -11.47 14.77
C GLY A 17 -20.24 -11.03 14.12
N ILE A 18 -19.79 -9.80 14.43
CA ILE A 18 -18.48 -9.28 13.95
C ILE A 18 -17.32 -10.23 14.30
N ALA A 19 -17.43 -11.01 15.38
CA ALA A 19 -16.42 -12.00 15.74
C ALA A 19 -16.25 -13.09 14.67
N ASP A 20 -17.33 -13.47 13.98
CA ASP A 20 -17.30 -14.44 12.89
C ASP A 20 -16.67 -13.87 11.60
N GLU A 21 -16.47 -12.55 11.54
CA GLU A 21 -15.80 -11.85 10.43
C GLU A 21 -14.28 -11.66 10.66
N ILE A 22 -13.78 -11.97 11.86
CA ILE A 22 -12.34 -11.89 12.18
C ILE A 22 -11.70 -13.24 11.87
N LEU A 23 -10.70 -13.23 11.00
CA LEU A 23 -10.04 -14.45 10.52
C LEU A 23 -9.09 -15.05 11.56
N ASP A 24 -8.99 -16.37 11.57
CA ASP A 24 -7.88 -17.10 12.16
C ASP A 24 -6.73 -17.20 11.15
N GLU A 25 -5.94 -16.12 11.06
CA GLU A 25 -4.81 -16.01 10.12
C GLU A 25 -3.77 -17.12 10.35
N GLU A 26 -3.56 -17.53 11.60
CA GLU A 26 -2.59 -18.58 11.95
C GLU A 26 -3.03 -19.94 11.40
N ALA A 27 -4.29 -20.32 11.58
CA ALA A 27 -4.83 -21.56 11.03
C ALA A 27 -4.80 -21.57 9.49
N MET A 28 -5.12 -20.44 8.85
CA MET A 28 -5.05 -20.31 7.39
C MET A 28 -3.63 -20.51 6.87
N LEU A 29 -2.65 -19.84 7.48
CA LEU A 29 -1.24 -19.98 7.12
C LEU A 29 -0.68 -21.39 7.41
N ALA A 30 -1.13 -22.03 8.49
CA ALA A 30 -0.77 -23.41 8.81
C ALA A 30 -1.30 -24.41 7.77
N ALA A 31 -2.46 -24.12 7.17
CA ALA A 31 -3.07 -24.92 6.10
C ALA A 31 -2.46 -24.65 4.71
N SER A 32 -1.50 -23.73 4.60
CA SER A 32 -0.88 -23.39 3.31
C SER A 32 -0.18 -24.59 2.65
N THR A 33 -0.49 -24.79 1.38
CA THR A 33 0.14 -25.77 0.48
C THR A 33 1.24 -25.17 -0.38
N PHE A 34 1.58 -23.88 -0.21
CA PHE A 34 2.65 -23.25 -0.98
C PHE A 34 4.00 -23.92 -0.69
N ALA A 35 4.88 -23.97 -1.69
CA ALA A 35 6.15 -24.69 -1.62
C ALA A 35 7.08 -24.18 -0.51
N ILE A 36 7.04 -22.86 -0.24
CA ILE A 36 7.86 -22.20 0.77
C ILE A 36 6.99 -21.94 2.01
N LYS A 37 7.46 -22.35 3.18
CA LYS A 37 6.72 -22.13 4.43
C LYS A 37 6.68 -20.65 4.81
N PRO A 38 5.62 -20.19 5.51
CA PRO A 38 5.45 -18.76 5.80
C PRO A 38 6.68 -18.10 6.46
N ALA A 39 7.29 -18.74 7.46
CA ALA A 39 8.48 -18.21 8.12
C ALA A 39 9.69 -18.04 7.19
N ASP A 40 9.88 -19.00 6.27
CA ASP A 40 10.95 -18.96 5.28
C ASP A 40 10.68 -17.89 4.22
N LEU A 41 9.41 -17.72 3.82
CA LEU A 41 8.99 -16.69 2.88
C LEU A 41 9.22 -15.28 3.43
N LEU A 42 8.98 -15.06 4.73
CA LEU A 42 9.32 -13.80 5.42
C LEU A 42 10.83 -13.53 5.43
N THR A 43 11.62 -14.57 5.66
CA THR A 43 13.10 -14.47 5.62
C THR A 43 13.56 -14.12 4.21
N ARG A 44 12.99 -14.78 3.21
CA ARG A 44 13.25 -14.52 1.79
C ARG A 44 12.90 -13.11 1.36
N ALA A 45 11.75 -12.58 1.78
CA ALA A 45 11.37 -11.21 1.48
C ALA A 45 12.37 -10.18 2.03
N LYS A 46 12.86 -10.39 3.27
CA LYS A 46 13.88 -9.51 3.87
C LYS A 46 15.21 -9.62 3.13
N ASP A 47 15.61 -10.82 2.75
CA ASP A 47 16.82 -11.05 1.95
C ASP A 47 16.76 -10.32 0.60
N VAL A 48 15.68 -10.47 -0.17
CA VAL A 48 15.53 -9.77 -1.46
C VAL A 48 15.53 -8.26 -1.29
N LEU A 49 14.85 -7.73 -0.26
CA LEU A 49 14.87 -6.29 0.05
C LEU A 49 16.27 -5.79 0.44
N SER A 50 17.05 -6.60 1.17
CA SER A 50 18.43 -6.23 1.54
C SER A 50 19.36 -6.14 0.33
N ARG A 51 19.03 -6.86 -0.75
CA ARG A 51 19.69 -6.77 -2.06
C ARG A 51 19.13 -5.67 -2.96
N GLY A 52 18.16 -4.88 -2.48
CA GLY A 52 17.61 -3.71 -3.16
C GLY A 52 16.55 -4.00 -4.21
N VAL A 53 16.24 -5.26 -4.52
CA VAL A 53 15.23 -5.63 -5.54
C VAL A 53 15.50 -4.97 -6.90
N GLY A 54 16.76 -4.73 -7.28
CA GLY A 54 17.11 -4.08 -8.54
C GLY A 54 17.46 -2.59 -8.41
N VAL A 55 17.23 -2.00 -7.22
CA VAL A 55 17.44 -0.55 -6.98
C VAL A 55 18.92 -0.15 -6.86
N PHE A 56 19.81 -1.08 -6.54
CA PHE A 56 21.24 -0.78 -6.38
C PHE A 56 22.03 -1.23 -7.61
N GLU A 57 23.02 -0.43 -8.01
CA GLU A 57 23.99 -0.84 -9.02
C GLU A 57 24.67 -2.16 -8.61
N GLY A 58 24.74 -3.12 -9.53
CA GLY A 58 25.25 -4.46 -9.24
C GLY A 58 24.32 -5.35 -8.41
N SER A 59 23.09 -4.92 -8.12
CA SER A 59 22.09 -5.84 -7.61
C SER A 59 21.72 -6.86 -8.69
N GLU A 60 21.76 -8.14 -8.33
CA GLU A 60 21.19 -9.23 -9.11
C GLU A 60 19.85 -9.59 -8.47
N PRO A 61 18.78 -8.84 -8.77
CA PRO A 61 17.50 -9.13 -8.17
C PRO A 61 17.05 -10.48 -8.71
N ASP A 62 16.73 -11.39 -7.80
CA ASP A 62 16.24 -12.73 -8.12
C ASP A 62 14.77 -12.63 -8.56
N LEU A 63 14.56 -11.94 -9.69
CA LEU A 63 13.27 -11.71 -10.33
C LEU A 63 12.99 -12.84 -11.31
N ALA A 64 11.79 -13.40 -11.22
CA ALA A 64 11.29 -14.40 -12.14
C ALA A 64 11.24 -13.87 -13.58
N GLU A 65 11.15 -14.78 -14.56
CA GLU A 65 11.01 -14.42 -15.98
C GLU A 65 9.70 -13.67 -16.25
N ASP A 66 8.63 -14.03 -15.55
CA ASP A 66 7.29 -13.44 -15.61
C ASP A 66 7.07 -12.30 -14.60
N PHE A 67 8.15 -11.65 -14.16
CA PHE A 67 8.09 -10.60 -13.15
C PHE A 67 7.21 -9.40 -13.58
N GLU A 68 6.43 -8.90 -12.62
CA GLU A 68 5.62 -7.68 -12.74
C GLU A 68 5.89 -6.68 -11.61
N PHE A 69 6.01 -5.40 -11.95
CA PHE A 69 6.01 -4.29 -11.00
C PHE A 69 4.71 -3.49 -11.09
N CYS A 70 4.10 -3.17 -9.96
CA CYS A 70 2.86 -2.37 -9.92
C CYS A 70 2.82 -1.40 -8.73
N ALA A 71 2.38 -0.17 -8.99
CA ALA A 71 2.17 0.88 -8.01
C ALA A 71 0.80 1.55 -8.27
N PRO A 72 0.27 2.41 -7.37
CA PRO A 72 -1.08 2.97 -7.51
C PRO A 72 -1.40 3.63 -8.86
N PHE A 73 -0.38 4.16 -9.55
CA PHE A 73 -0.53 4.90 -10.81
C PHE A 73 0.48 4.48 -11.89
N VAL A 74 1.33 3.48 -11.61
CA VAL A 74 2.40 3.04 -12.51
C VAL A 74 2.37 1.53 -12.61
N GLY A 75 2.45 1.01 -13.83
CA GLY A 75 2.40 -0.41 -14.12
C GLY A 75 1.03 -0.90 -14.59
N PRO A 76 0.89 -2.21 -14.85
CA PRO A 76 1.94 -3.22 -14.68
C PRO A 76 3.15 -2.98 -15.60
N LEU A 77 4.37 -3.15 -15.07
CA LEU A 77 5.62 -3.11 -15.83
C LEU A 77 6.26 -4.49 -15.80
N ASP A 78 6.78 -4.95 -16.94
CA ASP A 78 7.63 -6.15 -16.98
C ASP A 78 9.01 -5.88 -16.37
N LYS A 79 9.84 -6.93 -16.31
CA LYS A 79 11.19 -6.91 -15.74
C LYS A 79 12.09 -5.85 -16.36
N ASP A 80 12.13 -5.75 -17.69
CA ASP A 80 13.03 -4.83 -18.39
C ASP A 80 12.58 -3.39 -18.22
N ALA A 81 11.27 -3.13 -18.31
CA ALA A 81 10.69 -1.82 -18.08
C ALA A 81 10.88 -1.35 -16.63
N TYR A 82 10.76 -2.26 -15.66
CA TYR A 82 11.03 -1.97 -14.25
C TYR A 82 12.49 -1.55 -14.02
N LEU A 83 13.45 -2.35 -14.49
CA LEU A 83 14.87 -2.06 -14.30
C LEU A 83 15.27 -0.76 -15.02
N GLY A 84 14.80 -0.54 -16.25
CA GLY A 84 15.04 0.72 -16.97
C GLY A 84 14.43 1.96 -16.28
N ALA A 85 13.30 1.80 -15.58
CA ALA A 85 12.71 2.88 -14.80
C ALA A 85 13.56 3.24 -13.58
N LEU A 86 14.17 2.25 -12.90
CA LEU A 86 15.06 2.49 -11.76
C LEU A 86 16.28 3.31 -12.17
N ASP A 87 16.92 2.96 -13.29
CA ASP A 87 18.04 3.71 -13.86
C ASP A 87 17.66 5.16 -14.18
N THR A 88 16.46 5.36 -14.72
CA THR A 88 15.98 6.70 -15.11
C THR A 88 15.73 7.60 -13.90
N PHE A 89 15.16 7.07 -12.82
CA PHE A 89 14.83 7.90 -11.64
C PHE A 89 16.05 8.19 -10.77
N ASN A 90 17.05 7.29 -10.76
CA ASN A 90 18.29 7.40 -10.00
C ASN A 90 18.08 7.99 -8.58
N ILE A 91 17.17 7.35 -7.84
CA ILE A 91 16.77 7.81 -6.50
C ILE A 91 17.96 7.74 -5.53
N GLN A 92 18.87 6.78 -5.72
CA GLN A 92 20.03 6.60 -4.83
C GLN A 92 20.97 7.81 -4.89
N ASP A 93 21.35 8.28 -6.07
CA ASP A 93 22.23 9.44 -6.18
C ASP A 93 21.55 10.72 -5.68
N ALA A 94 20.25 10.87 -5.95
CA ALA A 94 19.47 12.02 -5.52
C ALA A 94 19.22 12.04 -4.00
N PHE A 95 19.15 10.87 -3.37
CA PHE A 95 18.79 10.66 -1.97
C PHE A 95 19.63 9.51 -1.33
N PRO A 96 20.94 9.72 -1.11
CA PRO A 96 21.86 8.68 -0.67
C PRO A 96 21.59 8.19 0.77
N ASP A 97 20.80 8.93 1.55
CA ASP A 97 20.38 8.58 2.91
C ASP A 97 18.97 7.96 2.97
N VAL A 98 18.41 7.53 1.83
CA VAL A 98 17.11 6.84 1.79
C VAL A 98 17.09 5.70 2.78
N ASN A 99 16.12 5.76 3.69
CA ASN A 99 15.84 4.69 4.63
C ASN A 99 14.35 4.38 4.59
N SER A 100 13.98 3.27 3.98
CA SER A 100 12.58 2.84 3.84
C SER A 100 11.91 2.49 5.17
N ARG A 101 12.68 2.16 6.22
CA ARG A 101 12.17 1.70 7.52
C ARG A 101 11.12 0.58 7.35
N TYR A 102 11.52 -0.50 6.69
CA TYR A 102 10.64 -1.65 6.47
C TYR A 102 10.22 -2.29 7.81
N HIS A 103 8.93 -2.58 7.97
CA HIS A 103 8.36 -3.15 9.20
C HIS A 103 7.02 -3.87 8.91
N PHE A 104 6.45 -4.54 9.91
CA PHE A 104 5.16 -5.27 9.81
C PHE A 104 5.08 -6.27 8.65
N PHE A 105 6.13 -7.06 8.48
CA PHE A 105 6.18 -8.19 7.54
C PHE A 105 5.20 -9.28 7.95
N ARG A 106 4.36 -9.73 7.01
CA ARG A 106 3.41 -10.83 7.18
C ARG A 106 3.14 -11.53 5.85
N VAL A 107 2.91 -12.83 5.88
CA VAL A 107 2.42 -13.59 4.72
C VAL A 107 0.92 -13.36 4.59
N ASP A 108 0.43 -13.21 3.37
CA ASP A 108 -1.00 -13.07 3.12
C ASP A 108 -1.72 -14.41 3.37
N PRO A 109 -2.78 -14.46 4.20
CA PRO A 109 -3.53 -15.69 4.48
C PRO A 109 -4.41 -16.16 3.30
N PHE A 110 -4.61 -15.33 2.28
CA PHE A 110 -5.35 -15.68 1.06
C PHE A 110 -4.42 -15.97 -0.11
N GLU A 111 -3.31 -15.24 -0.20
CA GLU A 111 -2.28 -15.41 -1.23
C GLU A 111 -0.97 -15.87 -0.58
N HIS A 112 -0.86 -17.16 -0.28
CA HIS A 112 0.26 -17.71 0.50
C HIS A 112 1.66 -17.54 -0.11
N ASP A 113 1.75 -17.06 -1.36
CA ASP A 113 2.97 -16.71 -2.05
C ASP A 113 3.34 -15.22 -1.92
N ARG A 114 2.52 -14.42 -1.23
CA ARG A 114 2.67 -12.97 -1.05
C ARG A 114 3.10 -12.62 0.37
N VAL A 115 4.07 -11.72 0.47
CA VAL A 115 4.48 -11.07 1.73
C VAL A 115 4.11 -9.60 1.67
N TRP A 116 3.26 -9.16 2.59
CA TRP A 116 2.97 -7.75 2.83
C TRP A 116 3.91 -7.16 3.88
N PHE A 117 4.32 -5.92 3.67
CA PHE A 117 5.10 -5.15 4.63
C PHE A 117 4.80 -3.65 4.47
N GLN A 118 5.25 -2.87 5.44
CA GLN A 118 5.02 -1.43 5.48
C GLN A 118 6.34 -0.66 5.46
N THR A 119 6.28 0.59 4.99
CA THR A 119 7.41 1.53 5.02
C THR A 119 7.04 2.80 5.78
N ARG A 120 8.05 3.46 6.33
CA ARG A 120 7.98 4.80 6.95
C ARG A 120 9.16 5.62 6.47
N LYS A 121 9.26 5.73 5.15
CA LYS A 121 10.46 6.17 4.45
C LYS A 121 10.86 7.60 4.83
N VAL A 122 12.15 7.79 5.02
CA VAL A 122 12.79 9.11 5.15
C VAL A 122 13.94 9.21 4.17
N ALA A 123 14.24 10.43 3.74
CA ALA A 123 15.29 10.73 2.77
C ALA A 123 15.64 12.21 2.80
N THR A 124 16.81 12.61 2.32
CA THR A 124 17.22 14.00 2.15
C THR A 124 17.73 14.20 0.72
N ASN A 125 17.21 15.20 0.03
CA ASN A 125 17.64 15.47 -1.34
C ASN A 125 19.01 16.19 -1.36
N THR A 126 20.10 15.44 -1.29
CA THR A 126 21.47 15.97 -1.34
C THR A 126 22.11 15.87 -2.72
N GLY A 127 21.55 15.05 -3.62
CA GLY A 127 21.99 14.96 -5.01
C GLY A 127 21.06 15.66 -6.00
N PRO A 128 21.52 15.92 -7.23
CA PRO A 128 20.66 16.37 -8.31
C PRO A 128 19.52 15.37 -8.56
N PHE A 129 18.32 15.86 -8.86
CA PHE A 129 17.16 15.01 -9.16
C PHE A 129 16.42 15.58 -10.37
N MET A 130 16.25 14.77 -11.43
CA MET A 130 15.52 15.15 -12.65
C MET A 130 16.05 16.44 -13.29
N SER A 131 17.36 16.49 -13.49
CA SER A 131 18.09 17.65 -14.05
C SER A 131 18.00 18.93 -13.22
N LYS A 132 17.49 18.87 -11.99
CA LYS A 132 17.48 19.98 -11.05
C LYS A 132 18.54 19.79 -9.96
N PRO A 133 19.15 20.87 -9.45
CA PRO A 133 20.11 20.77 -8.36
C PRO A 133 19.45 20.25 -7.08
N ALA A 134 20.26 19.71 -6.18
CA ALA A 134 19.84 19.28 -4.86
C ALA A 134 19.12 20.41 -4.11
N THR A 135 18.00 20.08 -3.47
CA THR A 135 17.17 21.04 -2.73
C THR A 135 17.48 21.07 -1.24
N GLY A 136 18.19 20.07 -0.71
CA GLY A 136 18.48 19.92 0.73
C GLY A 136 17.26 19.56 1.57
N LYS A 137 16.10 19.32 0.97
CA LYS A 137 14.86 19.04 1.70
C LYS A 137 14.87 17.63 2.28
N ALA A 138 14.58 17.54 3.58
CA ALA A 138 14.26 16.29 4.25
C ALA A 138 12.82 15.88 3.95
N LEU A 139 12.64 14.64 3.54
CA LEU A 139 11.37 14.02 3.20
C LEU A 139 10.97 13.01 4.27
N VAL A 140 9.70 13.05 4.63
CA VAL A 140 9.04 12.09 5.50
C VAL A 140 7.82 11.60 4.77
N PHE A 141 7.82 10.33 4.39
CA PHE A 141 6.73 9.71 3.65
C PHE A 141 5.57 9.33 4.57
N PRO A 142 4.34 9.24 4.04
CA PRO A 142 3.22 8.57 4.72
C PRO A 142 3.59 7.10 5.04
N PRO A 143 2.79 6.39 5.87
CA PRO A 143 2.89 4.93 5.90
C PRO A 143 2.48 4.39 4.54
N GLU A 144 3.26 3.49 3.97
CA GLU A 144 2.96 2.87 2.69
C GLU A 144 2.92 1.35 2.83
N ALA A 145 1.95 0.71 2.17
CA ALA A 145 1.91 -0.75 2.03
C ALA A 145 2.68 -1.17 0.76
N TYR A 146 3.52 -2.18 0.92
CA TYR A 146 4.34 -2.80 -0.13
C TYR A 146 4.10 -4.32 -0.07
N SER A 147 4.30 -5.01 -1.19
CA SER A 147 4.30 -6.48 -1.19
C SER A 147 5.29 -7.08 -2.16
N LEU A 148 5.77 -8.27 -1.84
CA LEU A 148 6.48 -9.14 -2.78
C LEU A 148 5.68 -10.42 -2.96
N ARG A 149 5.53 -10.89 -4.20
CA ARG A 149 5.07 -12.26 -4.48
C ARG A 149 6.21 -13.11 -5.00
N PHE A 150 6.16 -14.39 -4.68
CA PHE A 150 7.19 -15.35 -5.05
C PHE A 150 6.63 -16.48 -5.90
N ASN A 151 7.44 -17.01 -6.80
CA ASN A 151 7.18 -18.32 -7.40
C ASN A 151 7.65 -19.45 -6.46
N GLU A 152 7.38 -20.70 -6.81
CA GLU A 152 7.75 -21.86 -5.99
C GLU A 152 9.28 -22.01 -5.80
N ALA A 153 10.08 -21.47 -6.71
CA ALA A 153 11.54 -21.42 -6.61
C ALA A 153 12.05 -20.28 -5.70
N GLY A 154 11.16 -19.43 -5.18
CA GLY A 154 11.50 -18.31 -4.30
C GLY A 154 12.00 -17.07 -5.04
N GLN A 155 11.83 -17.00 -6.36
CA GLN A 155 12.10 -15.80 -7.15
C GLN A 155 10.92 -14.83 -7.04
N VAL A 156 11.20 -13.52 -7.08
CA VAL A 156 10.15 -12.50 -7.04
C VAL A 156 9.43 -12.47 -8.38
N ARG A 157 8.12 -12.70 -8.36
CA ARG A 157 7.25 -12.57 -9.54
C ARG A 157 6.43 -11.28 -9.56
N GLU A 158 6.22 -10.65 -8.40
CA GLU A 158 5.51 -9.38 -8.33
C GLU A 158 6.12 -8.49 -7.26
N PHE A 159 6.34 -7.21 -7.55
CA PHE A 159 6.69 -6.21 -6.56
C PHE A 159 5.70 -5.04 -6.60
N THR A 160 4.98 -4.86 -5.49
CA THR A 160 4.06 -3.73 -5.32
C THR A 160 4.59 -2.71 -4.34
N VAL A 161 4.49 -1.43 -4.69
CA VAL A 161 5.04 -0.34 -3.89
C VAL A 161 4.11 0.86 -3.87
N GLY A 162 4.25 1.69 -2.84
CA GLY A 162 3.81 3.07 -2.94
C GLY A 162 2.37 3.34 -2.55
N TYR A 163 1.65 2.37 -1.96
CA TYR A 163 0.24 2.49 -1.59
C TYR A 163 0.10 3.22 -0.23
N PRO A 164 -0.27 4.51 -0.19
CA PRO A 164 -0.29 5.27 1.05
C PRO A 164 -1.47 4.82 1.92
N MET A 165 -1.18 4.43 3.16
CA MET A 165 -2.19 3.99 4.14
C MET A 165 -2.81 5.16 4.91
N ASP A 166 -2.05 6.25 5.09
CA ASP A 166 -2.56 7.51 5.65
C ASP A 166 -1.87 8.72 5.01
N ARG A 167 -2.55 9.34 4.04
CA ARG A 167 -2.08 10.52 3.32
C ARG A 167 -1.90 11.79 4.16
N ARG A 168 -2.32 11.79 5.44
CA ARG A 168 -2.20 12.96 6.33
C ARG A 168 -0.85 13.01 7.04
N VAL A 169 -0.08 11.93 6.98
CA VAL A 169 1.20 11.81 7.68
C VAL A 169 2.35 12.14 6.72
N GLY A 170 3.38 12.79 7.25
CA GLY A 170 4.58 13.16 6.49
C GLY A 170 4.44 14.50 5.78
N ASN A 171 5.38 14.78 4.88
CA ASN A 171 5.47 16.05 4.15
C ASN A 171 5.45 15.90 2.62
N THR A 172 5.25 14.69 2.10
CA THR A 172 5.17 14.41 0.65
C THR A 172 3.77 14.63 0.07
N GLY A 173 2.91 15.41 0.75
CA GLY A 173 1.54 15.68 0.28
C GLY A 173 0.62 14.44 0.30
N GLY A 174 1.02 13.40 1.03
CA GLY A 174 0.31 12.13 1.09
C GLY A 174 0.57 11.21 -0.11
N LEU A 175 1.55 11.55 -0.95
CA LEU A 175 1.99 10.72 -2.07
C LEU A 175 3.06 9.72 -1.61
N GLY A 176 2.93 8.49 -2.11
CA GLY A 176 3.89 7.41 -1.93
C GLY A 176 4.76 7.18 -3.18
N GLY A 177 5.56 6.11 -3.15
CA GLY A 177 6.38 5.68 -4.27
C GLY A 177 7.31 6.76 -4.80
N ALA A 178 7.52 6.79 -6.12
CA ALA A 178 8.35 7.80 -6.77
C ALA A 178 7.72 9.21 -6.65
N PHE A 179 6.39 9.34 -6.78
CA PHE A 179 5.70 10.63 -6.78
C PHE A 179 5.87 11.41 -5.47
N GLY A 180 6.02 10.71 -4.34
CA GLY A 180 6.36 11.36 -3.06
C GLY A 180 7.70 12.09 -3.09
N PHE A 181 8.70 11.59 -3.82
CA PHE A 181 9.99 12.27 -3.99
C PHE A 181 9.83 13.54 -4.82
N PHE A 182 9.21 13.44 -6.01
CA PHE A 182 8.96 14.58 -6.91
C PHE A 182 8.24 15.73 -6.19
N TYR A 183 7.12 15.42 -5.54
CA TYR A 183 6.35 16.42 -4.80
C TYR A 183 7.13 16.95 -3.60
N GLY A 184 7.77 16.08 -2.82
CA GLY A 184 8.49 16.43 -1.60
C GLY A 184 9.64 17.42 -1.83
N VAL A 185 10.39 17.26 -2.93
CA VAL A 185 11.44 18.23 -3.29
C VAL A 185 10.88 19.54 -3.86
N GLY A 186 9.59 19.61 -4.15
CA GLY A 186 8.93 20.77 -4.74
C GLY A 186 8.98 20.79 -6.27
N ASN A 187 9.21 19.64 -6.90
CA ASN A 187 9.27 19.47 -8.35
C ASN A 187 8.29 18.39 -8.83
N PRO A 188 6.98 18.50 -8.54
CA PRO A 188 6.00 17.53 -8.99
C PRO A 188 5.95 17.49 -10.53
N ILE A 189 5.77 16.29 -11.08
CA ILE A 189 5.46 16.12 -12.51
C ILE A 189 4.11 16.82 -12.79
N PRO A 190 3.93 17.53 -13.92
CA PRO A 190 2.72 18.31 -14.20
C PRO A 190 1.50 17.44 -14.58
N ILE A 191 1.30 16.32 -13.90
CA ILE A 191 0.16 15.41 -14.04
C ILE A 191 -0.70 15.42 -12.76
N PRO A 192 -2.01 15.14 -12.86
CA PRO A 192 -2.91 15.11 -11.70
C PRO A 192 -2.49 14.14 -10.59
N GLU A 193 -1.93 12.98 -10.94
CA GLU A 193 -1.56 11.88 -10.05
C GLU A 193 -0.36 12.22 -9.15
N CYS A 194 0.47 13.17 -9.60
CA CYS A 194 1.61 13.69 -8.82
C CYS A 194 1.23 14.88 -7.93
N LYS A 195 -0.07 15.08 -7.67
CA LYS A 195 -0.59 16.15 -6.80
C LYS A 195 -1.29 15.56 -5.58
N PRO A 196 -1.24 16.24 -4.42
CA PRO A 196 -2.00 15.85 -3.25
C PRO A 196 -3.49 15.76 -3.56
N TYR A 197 -4.18 14.87 -2.84
CA TYR A 197 -5.63 14.78 -2.92
C TYR A 197 -6.27 16.15 -2.66
N SER A 198 -7.11 16.58 -3.60
CA SER A 198 -7.99 17.72 -3.45
C SER A 198 -9.42 17.28 -3.70
N PRO A 199 -10.36 17.57 -2.79
CA PRO A 199 -11.75 17.18 -2.99
C PRO A 199 -12.31 17.89 -4.22
N SER A 200 -13.01 17.13 -5.06
CA SER A 200 -13.71 17.66 -6.22
C SER A 200 -14.77 18.69 -5.81
N TRP A 201 -15.15 19.58 -6.73
CA TRP A 201 -16.15 20.59 -6.45
C TRP A 201 -17.52 19.98 -6.11
N GLN A 202 -17.89 18.86 -6.74
CA GLN A 202 -19.11 18.11 -6.45
C GLN A 202 -19.11 17.62 -5.00
N PHE A 203 -17.98 17.07 -4.54
CA PHE A 203 -17.85 16.58 -3.18
C PHE A 203 -17.88 17.72 -2.15
N ARG A 204 -17.26 18.86 -2.46
CA ARG A 204 -17.36 20.08 -1.64
C ARG A 204 -18.81 20.56 -1.52
N PHE A 205 -19.56 20.54 -2.61
CA PHE A 205 -20.97 20.92 -2.64
C PHE A 205 -21.85 19.96 -1.80
N LEU A 206 -21.68 18.65 -1.95
CA LEU A 206 -22.40 17.65 -1.14
C LEU A 206 -22.12 17.81 0.36
N ARG A 207 -20.86 18.10 0.73
CA ARG A 207 -20.48 18.41 2.12
C ARG A 207 -21.16 19.67 2.64
N PHE A 208 -21.29 20.70 1.80
CA PHE A 208 -22.00 21.92 2.16
C PHE A 208 -23.48 21.64 2.43
N ILE A 209 -24.18 20.92 1.53
CA ILE A 209 -25.59 20.53 1.73
C ILE A 209 -25.74 19.74 3.04
N SER A 210 -24.91 18.72 3.26
CA SER A 210 -24.99 17.90 4.48
C SER A 210 -24.83 18.73 5.77
N LYS A 211 -23.93 19.72 5.78
CA LYS A 211 -23.75 20.64 6.91
C LYS A 211 -24.97 21.53 7.12
N VAL A 212 -25.56 22.08 6.05
CA VAL A 212 -26.77 22.91 6.12
C VAL A 212 -27.95 22.09 6.66
N THR A 213 -28.16 20.88 6.14
CA THR A 213 -29.24 19.99 6.59
C THR A 213 -29.08 19.58 8.06
N LYS A 214 -27.87 19.23 8.52
CA LYS A 214 -27.59 18.96 9.94
C LYS A 214 -27.86 20.17 10.82
N LYS A 215 -27.52 21.38 10.37
CA LYS A 215 -27.79 22.63 11.11
C LYS A 215 -29.29 22.91 11.22
N ILE A 216 -30.07 22.64 10.16
CA ILE A 216 -31.53 22.79 10.17
C ILE A 216 -32.21 21.73 11.06
N GLN A 217 -31.71 20.50 11.07
CA GLN A 217 -32.24 19.42 11.93
C GLN A 217 -31.86 19.59 13.41
N GLY A 218 -30.65 20.09 13.70
CA GLY A 218 -30.21 20.39 15.08
C GLY A 218 -30.93 21.57 15.73
N VAL A 219 -31.60 22.43 14.95
CA VAL A 219 -32.41 23.55 15.44
C VAL A 219 -33.83 23.12 15.88
N LYS A 220 -34.19 21.83 15.76
CA LYS A 220 -35.55 21.33 16.13
C LYS A 220 -35.75 20.88 17.58
N ILE A 221 -34.82 21.13 18.52
CA ILE A 221 -35.06 20.87 19.95
C ILE A 221 -34.94 22.18 20.74
N GLU A 222 -36.00 22.99 20.68
CA GLU A 222 -36.35 23.91 21.76
C GLU A 222 -37.84 24.29 21.63
N LYS A 223 -38.71 23.47 22.22
CA LYS A 223 -40.03 23.86 22.75
C LYS A 223 -40.29 22.92 23.93
N ARG A 224 -40.04 23.40 25.15
CA ARG A 224 -41.03 23.98 26.10
C ARG A 224 -41.89 22.91 26.73
#